data_AF-A0A7C3AWA4-F1
#
_entry.id   AF-A0A7C3AWA4-F1
#
_cell.length_a   1.000
_cell.length_b   1.000
_cell.length_c   1.000
_cell.angle_alpha   90.00
_cell.angle_beta   90.00
_cell.angle_gamma   90.00
#
_symmetry.space_group_name_H-M   'P 1'
#
loop_
_entity.id
_entity.type
_entity.pdbx_description
1 polymer ?
#
loop_
_entity_poly.entity_id
_entity_poly.type
_entity_poly.pdbx_seq_one_letter_code
_entity_poly.pdbx_strand_id
1 'polypeptide(L)'
;MAIATSCSQGHQQSGSLGPRYEAEAWLESNPNPNAFAGNRFTSTEEALAFVETLYEHGAREVLVTGIRDEDWRIELEGGPYADVLIIRLPSEPMQRDLLFQIANEEMTREGFSPEADIGQEELLLWWD
;
A
#
# COMPACT_ATOMS: atom_id res chain seq x y z
N MET A 1 -16.96 -7.19 -0.22
CA MET A 1 -17.37 -6.49 -1.46
C MET A 1 -16.63 -5.16 -1.46
N ALA A 2 -15.50 -5.09 -2.17
CA ALA A 2 -14.69 -3.88 -2.28
C ALA A 2 -14.35 -3.65 -3.76
N ILE A 3 -14.28 -2.38 -4.13
CA ILE A 3 -14.34 -1.86 -5.50
C ILE A 3 -12.91 -1.65 -5.99
N ALA A 4 -12.48 -2.41 -7.00
CA ALA A 4 -11.35 -2.04 -7.84
C ALA A 4 -11.80 -0.86 -8.72
N THR A 5 -11.40 0.37 -8.38
CA THR A 5 -11.79 1.55 -9.16
C THR A 5 -10.71 1.86 -10.19
N SER A 6 -10.78 1.19 -11.34
CA SER A 6 -10.43 1.84 -12.60
C SER A 6 -11.64 2.67 -13.01
N CYS A 7 -11.51 4.00 -13.05
CA CYS A 7 -12.51 4.85 -13.69
C CYS A 7 -11.86 6.11 -14.26
N SER A 8 -11.68 6.10 -15.58
CA SER A 8 -11.70 7.32 -16.38
C SER A 8 -13.11 7.93 -16.31
N GLN A 9 -13.17 9.26 -16.21
CA GLN A 9 -14.36 10.14 -16.13
C GLN A 9 -14.92 10.44 -14.72
N GLY A 10 -14.39 11.50 -14.13
CA GLY A 10 -15.17 12.67 -13.73
C GLY A 10 -16.49 12.46 -12.99
N HIS A 11 -16.48 11.96 -11.76
CA HIS A 11 -17.30 12.49 -10.67
C HIS A 11 -16.79 11.96 -9.33
N GLN A 12 -16.77 12.84 -8.34
CA GLN A 12 -16.20 12.65 -7.02
C GLN A 12 -16.77 11.42 -6.29
N GLN A 13 -15.90 10.45 -5.97
CA GLN A 13 -16.05 9.59 -4.78
C GLN A 13 -14.67 9.40 -4.12
N SER A 14 -14.13 10.49 -3.57
CA SER A 14 -13.07 10.44 -2.56
C SER A 14 -13.76 10.28 -1.20
N GLY A 15 -14.13 9.05 -0.85
CA GLY A 15 -14.45 8.67 0.52
C GLY A 15 -13.12 8.41 1.24
N SER A 16 -12.43 9.51 1.58
CA SER A 16 -11.03 9.62 2.00
C SER A 16 -10.51 8.41 2.81
N LEU A 17 -9.53 7.67 2.26
CA LEU A 17 -8.65 6.74 2.98
C LEU A 17 -7.76 7.45 4.03
N GLY A 18 -8.10 8.68 4.41
CA GLY A 18 -7.35 9.48 5.35
C GLY A 18 -6.11 10.12 4.74
N PRO A 19 -5.21 10.62 5.59
CA PRO A 19 -3.92 11.16 5.17
C PRO A 19 -3.05 10.08 4.53
N ARG A 20 -2.17 10.52 3.63
CA ARG A 20 -1.15 9.68 2.99
C ARG A 20 0.22 10.09 3.53
N TYR A 21 1.01 9.12 3.95
CA TYR A 21 2.38 9.33 4.43
C TYR A 21 3.35 8.54 3.56
N GLU A 22 4.54 9.07 3.33
CA GLU A 22 5.63 8.31 2.72
C GLU A 22 5.91 7.07 3.59
N ALA A 23 5.94 5.91 2.95
CA ALA A 23 5.86 4.62 3.63
C ALA A 23 7.09 4.31 4.48
N GLU A 24 8.31 4.56 3.98
CA GLU A 24 9.54 4.31 4.74
C GLU A 24 9.56 5.17 6.01
N ALA A 25 9.38 6.48 5.86
CA ALA A 25 9.38 7.42 6.98
C ALA A 25 8.28 7.11 8.00
N TRP A 26 7.09 6.68 7.54
CA TRP A 26 6.01 6.30 8.44
C TRP A 26 6.34 5.02 9.22
N LEU A 27 6.84 3.98 8.54
CA LEU A 27 7.21 2.70 9.18
C LEU A 27 8.37 2.88 10.17
N GLU A 28 9.41 3.61 9.80
CA GLU A 28 10.59 3.86 10.66
C GLU A 28 10.24 4.65 11.93
N SER A 29 9.29 5.58 11.85
CA SER A 29 8.88 6.41 12.98
C SER A 29 7.78 5.78 13.83
N ASN A 30 7.15 4.69 13.37
CA ASN A 30 6.04 4.07 14.07
C ASN A 30 6.52 3.16 15.21
N PRO A 31 6.11 3.41 16.47
CA PRO A 31 6.51 2.58 17.61
C PRO A 31 5.85 1.18 17.65
N ASN A 32 4.84 0.91 16.82
CA ASN A 32 4.21 -0.41 16.69
C ASN A 32 5.18 -1.38 15.96
N PRO A 33 5.57 -2.52 16.59
CA PRO A 33 6.47 -3.50 15.96
C PRO A 33 5.83 -4.26 14.79
N ASN A 34 4.51 -4.15 14.61
CA ASN A 34 3.72 -4.73 13.52
C ASN A 34 2.79 -3.67 12.91
N ALA A 35 3.36 -2.50 12.57
CA ALA A 35 2.62 -1.31 12.16
C ALA A 35 1.78 -1.49 10.89
N PHE A 36 2.14 -2.44 10.03
CA PHE A 36 1.57 -2.54 8.69
C PHE A 36 1.22 -3.96 8.28
N ALA A 37 -0.02 -4.15 7.81
CA ALA A 37 -0.53 -5.40 7.23
C ALA A 37 -0.05 -6.65 8.00
N GLY A 38 -0.39 -6.75 9.29
CA GLY A 38 0.09 -7.81 10.20
C GLY A 38 -0.39 -9.22 9.85
N ASN A 39 -1.35 -9.34 8.93
CA ASN A 39 -1.75 -10.59 8.29
C ASN A 39 -0.76 -11.03 7.18
N ARG A 40 0.03 -10.10 6.64
CA ARG A 40 0.99 -10.30 5.55
C ARG A 40 2.46 -10.22 5.99
N PHE A 41 2.79 -9.32 6.91
CA PHE A 41 4.14 -9.10 7.42
C PHE A 41 4.18 -9.45 8.91
N THR A 42 5.21 -10.18 9.31
CA THR A 42 5.38 -10.60 10.71
C THR A 42 6.04 -9.54 11.58
N SER A 43 6.52 -8.45 10.96
CA SER A 43 7.11 -7.28 11.63
C SER A 43 7.11 -6.04 10.72
N THR A 44 7.26 -4.87 11.33
CA THR A 44 7.50 -3.59 10.63
C THR A 44 8.78 -3.63 9.78
N GLU A 45 9.81 -4.38 10.19
CA GLU A 45 11.05 -4.57 9.42
C GLU A 45 10.79 -5.32 8.10
N GLU A 46 9.95 -6.36 8.12
CA GLU A 46 9.55 -7.07 6.89
C GLU A 46 8.70 -6.19 5.96
N ALA A 47 7.82 -5.36 6.52
CA ALA A 47 7.05 -4.40 5.74
C ALA A 47 7.95 -3.34 5.09
N LEU A 48 8.96 -2.84 5.81
CA LEU A 48 9.92 -1.88 5.30
C LEU A 48 10.75 -2.48 4.15
N ALA A 49 11.26 -3.70 4.30
CA ALA A 49 11.99 -4.39 3.24
C ALA A 49 11.14 -4.60 1.95
N PHE A 50 9.83 -4.81 2.11
CA PHE A 50 8.91 -4.86 0.97
C PHE A 50 8.77 -3.48 0.30
N VAL A 51 8.64 -2.41 1.07
CA VAL A 51 8.60 -1.03 0.55
C VAL A 51 9.90 -0.68 -0.20
N GLU A 52 11.06 -0.99 0.37
CA GLU A 52 12.37 -0.81 -0.27
C GLU A 52 12.43 -1.54 -1.61
N THR A 53 11.94 -2.79 -1.66
CA THR A 53 11.86 -3.57 -2.91
C THR A 53 11.04 -2.84 -3.98
N LEU A 54 9.93 -2.18 -3.63
CA LEU A 54 9.13 -1.41 -4.58
C LEU A 54 9.92 -0.21 -5.15
N TYR A 55 10.66 0.50 -4.29
CA TYR A 55 11.53 1.59 -4.74
C TYR A 55 12.67 1.09 -5.64
N GLU A 56 13.31 -0.03 -5.30
CA GLU A 56 14.34 -0.66 -6.14
C GLU A 56 13.82 -1.03 -7.55
N HIS A 57 12.54 -1.39 -7.66
CA HIS A 57 11.88 -1.69 -8.93
C HIS A 57 11.33 -0.45 -9.66
N GLY A 58 11.60 0.74 -9.14
CA GLY A 58 11.32 2.01 -9.80
C GLY A 58 10.02 2.68 -9.39
N ALA A 59 9.40 2.29 -8.27
CA ALA A 59 8.30 3.08 -7.71
C ALA A 59 8.77 4.54 -7.49
N ARG A 60 7.94 5.50 -7.90
CA ARG A 60 8.26 6.93 -7.72
C ARG A 60 8.05 7.38 -6.28
N GLU A 61 7.07 6.79 -5.63
CA GLU A 61 6.68 7.04 -4.24
C GLU A 61 5.85 5.85 -3.77
N VAL A 62 6.02 5.49 -2.51
CA VAL A 62 5.20 4.49 -1.84
C VAL A 62 4.56 5.16 -0.64
N LEU A 63 3.24 5.05 -0.53
CA LEU A 63 2.44 5.78 0.44
C LEU A 63 1.62 4.83 1.29
N VAL A 64 1.66 5.00 2.60
CA VAL A 64 0.71 4.37 3.53
C VAL A 64 -0.49 5.30 3.71
N THR A 65 -1.69 4.71 3.71
CA THR A 65 -2.96 5.41 3.97
C THR A 65 -3.86 4.48 4.80
N GLY A 66 -5.03 4.95 5.22
CA GLY A 66 -5.96 4.14 6.00
C GLY A 66 -5.49 3.94 7.45
N ILE A 67 -4.79 4.93 7.99
CA ILE A 67 -4.23 4.86 9.34
C ILE A 67 -5.35 4.70 10.37
N ARG A 68 -5.20 3.67 11.21
CA ARG A 68 -5.99 3.40 12.40
C ARG A 68 -5.17 3.77 13.62
N ASP A 69 -5.53 4.88 14.26
CA ASP A 69 -4.80 5.51 15.37
C ASP A 69 -5.68 5.63 16.63
N GLU A 70 -6.64 4.73 16.81
CA GLU A 70 -7.52 4.77 17.98
C GLU A 70 -6.72 4.58 19.29
N ASP A 71 -7.07 5.31 20.35
CA ASP A 71 -6.36 5.27 21.64
C ASP A 71 -6.15 3.84 22.17
N TRP A 72 -7.20 3.00 22.10
CA TRP A 72 -7.14 1.61 22.57
C TRP A 72 -6.13 0.77 21.78
N ARG A 73 -5.95 1.07 20.49
CA ARG A 73 -5.00 0.38 19.62
C ARG A 73 -3.59 0.82 19.95
N ILE A 74 -3.37 2.11 20.12
CA ILE A 74 -2.05 2.64 20.53
C ILE A 74 -1.63 2.05 21.87
N GLU A 75 -2.55 1.96 22.84
CA GLU A 75 -2.28 1.34 24.15
C GLU A 75 -1.96 -0.17 24.04
N LEU A 76 -2.63 -0.89 23.15
CA LEU A 76 -2.51 -2.35 23.01
C LEU A 76 -1.32 -2.77 22.12
N GLU A 77 -1.17 -2.12 20.97
CA GLU A 77 -0.25 -2.48 19.88
C GLU A 77 1.01 -1.61 19.88
N GLY A 78 1.04 -0.56 20.70
CA GLY A 78 2.22 0.31 20.86
C GLY A 78 2.32 1.45 19.85
N GLY A 79 1.36 1.60 18.93
CA GLY A 79 1.33 2.66 17.93
C GLY A 79 0.19 2.50 16.92
N PRO A 80 0.04 3.43 15.97
CA PRO A 80 -0.98 3.34 14.92
C PRO A 80 -0.70 2.16 13.98
N TYR A 81 -1.74 1.73 13.26
CA TYR A 81 -1.69 0.61 12.32
C TYR A 81 -2.25 1.03 10.95
N ALA A 82 -1.78 0.42 9.87
CA ALA A 82 -2.39 0.55 8.55
C ALA A 82 -2.27 -0.74 7.74
N ASP A 83 -3.06 -0.86 6.69
CA ASP A 83 -3.05 -2.02 5.78
C ASP A 83 -3.25 -1.66 4.32
N VAL A 84 -3.22 -0.36 3.98
CA VAL A 84 -3.35 0.12 2.60
C VAL A 84 -2.05 0.78 2.15
N LEU A 85 -1.54 0.31 1.02
CA LEU A 85 -0.36 0.85 0.34
C LEU A 85 -0.76 1.40 -1.02
N ILE A 86 -0.29 2.59 -1.35
CA ILE A 86 -0.39 3.19 -2.68
C ILE A 86 1.00 3.26 -3.29
N ILE A 87 1.16 2.75 -4.51
CA ILE A 87 2.41 2.75 -5.26
C ILE A 87 2.26 3.71 -6.43
N ARG A 88 3.02 4.81 -6.45
CA ARG A 88 3.08 5.72 -7.60
C ARG A 88 4.01 5.15 -8.66
N LEU A 89 3.44 4.90 -9.83
CA LEU A 89 4.12 4.18 -10.89
C LEU A 89 5.10 5.08 -11.66
N PRO A 90 6.24 4.53 -12.11
CA PRO A 90 7.14 5.21 -13.03
C PRO A 90 6.50 5.35 -14.42
N SER A 91 7.13 6.19 -15.25
CA SER A 91 6.80 6.28 -16.68
C SER A 91 7.52 5.23 -17.53
N GLU A 92 8.60 4.62 -17.00
CA GLU A 92 9.41 3.62 -17.71
C GLU A 92 8.66 2.27 -17.81
N PRO A 93 8.33 1.78 -19.02
CA PRO A 93 7.49 0.59 -19.19
C PRO A 93 8.01 -0.68 -18.51
N MET A 94 9.33 -0.91 -18.53
CA MET A 94 9.89 -2.12 -17.90
C MET A 94 9.73 -2.11 -16.37
N GLN A 95 9.91 -0.94 -15.74
CA GLN A 95 9.73 -0.79 -14.29
C GLN A 95 8.25 -0.89 -13.90
N ARG A 96 7.35 -0.33 -14.74
CA ARG A 96 5.91 -0.51 -14.56
C ARG A 96 5.54 -1.99 -14.57
N ASP A 97 5.97 -2.73 -15.59
CA ASP A 97 5.66 -4.16 -15.71
C ASP A 97 6.10 -4.96 -14.47
N LEU A 98 7.29 -4.69 -13.93
CA LEU A 98 7.78 -5.32 -12.70
C LEU A 98 6.90 -4.99 -11.48
N LEU A 99 6.49 -3.72 -11.32
CA LEU A 99 5.61 -3.32 -10.22
C LEU A 99 4.21 -3.95 -10.36
N PHE A 100 3.68 -4.08 -11.57
CA PHE A 100 2.44 -4.81 -11.81
C PHE A 100 2.58 -6.30 -11.49
N GLN A 101 3.69 -6.94 -11.83
CA GLN A 101 3.94 -8.34 -11.46
C GLN A 101 3.89 -8.51 -9.94
N ILE A 102 4.65 -7.70 -9.19
CA ILE A 102 4.67 -7.72 -7.73
C ILE A 102 3.26 -7.49 -7.15
N ALA A 103 2.58 -6.43 -7.59
CA ALA A 103 1.25 -6.08 -7.11
C ALA A 103 0.21 -7.17 -7.41
N ASN A 104 0.25 -7.76 -8.60
CA ASN A 104 -0.69 -8.80 -9.01
C ASN A 104 -0.46 -10.12 -8.28
N GLU A 105 0.78 -10.44 -7.92
CA GLU A 105 1.08 -11.58 -7.05
C GLU A 105 0.46 -11.40 -5.65
N GLU A 106 0.58 -10.21 -5.06
CA GLU A 106 -0.06 -9.88 -3.78
C GLU A 106 -1.59 -9.89 -3.89
N MET A 107 -2.17 -9.29 -4.94
CA MET A 107 -3.62 -9.33 -5.19
C MET A 107 -4.14 -10.77 -5.31
N THR A 108 -3.42 -11.61 -6.06
CA THR A 108 -3.81 -13.02 -6.25
C THR A 108 -3.74 -13.80 -4.93
N ARG A 109 -2.73 -13.53 -4.09
CA ARG A 109 -2.60 -14.13 -2.76
C ARG A 109 -3.79 -13.81 -1.86
N GLU A 110 -4.27 -12.58 -1.92
CA GLU A 110 -5.46 -12.11 -1.20
C GLU A 110 -6.79 -12.54 -1.86
N GLY A 111 -6.74 -13.30 -2.96
CA GLY A 111 -7.92 -13.82 -3.66
C GLY A 111 -8.60 -12.83 -4.60
N PHE A 112 -7.93 -11.72 -4.94
CA PHE A 112 -8.38 -10.76 -5.93
C PHE A 112 -7.90 -11.13 -7.35
N SER A 113 -8.53 -10.52 -8.35
CA SER A 113 -8.10 -10.67 -9.75
C SER A 113 -6.93 -9.72 -10.05
N PRO A 114 -5.94 -10.16 -10.85
CA PRO A 114 -4.87 -9.29 -11.32
C PRO A 114 -5.41 -8.06 -12.07
N GLU A 115 -4.69 -6.95 -11.94
CA GLU A 115 -4.93 -5.71 -12.65
C GLU A 115 -4.02 -5.58 -13.87
N ALA A 116 -4.56 -5.04 -14.97
CA ALA A 116 -3.81 -4.75 -16.18
C ALA A 116 -3.24 -3.33 -16.17
N ASP A 117 -2.08 -3.13 -16.78
CA ASP A 117 -1.57 -1.79 -17.06
C ASP A 117 -2.39 -1.15 -18.19
N ILE A 118 -3.22 -0.17 -17.82
CA ILE A 118 -4.05 0.63 -18.71
C ILE A 118 -3.62 2.10 -18.72
N GLY A 119 -2.42 2.40 -18.20
CA GLY A 119 -1.86 3.75 -18.08
C GLY A 119 -2.25 4.49 -16.81
N GLN A 120 -2.70 3.80 -15.77
CA GLN A 120 -2.93 4.38 -14.44
C GLN A 120 -1.62 4.86 -13.81
N GLU A 121 -1.72 5.87 -12.94
CA GLU A 121 -0.56 6.48 -12.27
C GLU A 121 -0.25 5.84 -10.91
N GLU A 122 -1.22 5.14 -10.31
CA GLU A 122 -1.13 4.55 -8.99
C GLU A 122 -1.63 3.11 -9.02
N LEU A 123 -0.98 2.22 -8.24
CA LEU A 123 -1.53 0.94 -7.81
C LEU A 123 -1.92 1.04 -6.34
N LEU A 124 -2.97 0.32 -5.94
CA LEU A 124 -3.41 0.21 -4.56
C LEU A 124 -3.36 -1.25 -4.13
N LEU A 125 -2.65 -1.52 -3.04
CA LEU A 125 -2.64 -2.81 -2.36
C LEU A 125 -3.31 -2.66 -1.00
N TRP A 126 -4.10 -3.66 -0.63
CA TRP A 126 -4.79 -3.73 0.64
C TRP A 126 -4.80 -5.17 1.13
N TRP A 127 -4.46 -5.36 2.40
CA TRP A 127 -4.42 -6.67 3.08
C TRP A 127 -5.39 -6.63 4.26
N ASP A 128 -6.28 -7.62 4.40
CA ASP A 128 -7.27 -7.73 5.51
C ASP A 128 -7.12 -9.05 6.28
#